data_AF-A0AAD4MY35-F1
#
_entry.id   AF-A0AAD4MY35-F1
#
_cell.length_a   1.000
_cell.length_b   1.000
_cell.length_c   1.000
_cell.angle_alpha   90.00
_cell.angle_beta   90.00
_cell.angle_gamma   90.00
#
_symmetry.space_group_name_H-M   'P 1'
#
loop_
_entity.id
_entity.type
_entity.pdbx_description
1 polymer ?
#
loop_
_entity_poly.entity_id
_entity_poly.type
_entity_poly.pdbx_seq_one_letter_code
_entity_poly.pdbx_strand_id
1 'polypeptide(L)'
;MQDDELNSYQTQVVKGIEQIRQESKAGVGNGPRMSSTLPFDENSLKYKCCFKKMHIRTAARLVSISLVFGVVINLFYSLGRTTTVIMYSWVLASFAVGVYGSLIYAVFKEKRIFTMPFLVFQAVFVILTGVIFFVFMLCAMFSPTALQTLAEDFGGVNTNDKDHSPNAGVRSFVVVIMLFWVIFICLQCWFFEIIYRFYQYLEDRESSFNFHMEPEFRVTG
;
A
#
# COMPACT_ATOMS: atom_id res chain seq x y z
N MET A 1 38.73 -65.80 -0.18
CA MET A 1 37.61 -65.65 0.77
C MET A 1 37.48 -64.21 1.27
N GLN A 2 38.59 -63.50 1.54
CA GLN A 2 38.55 -62.10 1.98
C GLN A 2 38.38 -61.09 0.81
N ASP A 3 38.79 -61.49 -0.40
CA ASP A 3 38.64 -60.66 -1.62
C ASP A 3 37.19 -60.62 -2.14
N ASP A 4 36.39 -61.65 -1.87
CA ASP A 4 35.00 -61.74 -2.33
C ASP A 4 34.07 -60.80 -1.55
N GLU A 5 34.32 -60.61 -0.25
CA GLU A 5 33.59 -59.64 0.56
C GLU A 5 33.90 -58.20 0.12
N LEU A 6 35.17 -57.88 -0.14
CA LEU A 6 35.58 -56.55 -0.56
C LEU A 6 34.92 -56.15 -1.90
N ASN A 7 34.78 -57.12 -2.82
CA ASN A 7 34.14 -56.90 -4.11
C ASN A 7 32.61 -56.72 -3.98
N SER A 8 31.99 -57.39 -3.01
CA SER A 8 30.57 -57.21 -2.67
C SER A 8 30.29 -55.81 -2.11
N TYR A 9 31.14 -55.31 -1.20
CA TYR A 9 31.02 -53.97 -0.65
C TYR A 9 31.22 -52.87 -1.71
N GLN A 10 32.23 -53.01 -2.58
CA GLN A 10 32.47 -52.09 -3.70
C GLN A 10 31.24 -52.03 -4.63
N THR A 11 30.64 -53.18 -4.93
CA THR A 11 29.45 -53.27 -5.79
C THR A 11 28.22 -52.60 -5.18
N GLN A 12 28.04 -52.70 -3.85
CA GLN A 12 26.93 -52.02 -3.16
C GLN A 12 27.10 -50.50 -3.13
N VAL A 13 28.33 -50.01 -2.90
CA VAL A 13 28.63 -48.57 -2.89
C VAL A 13 28.41 -47.95 -4.27
N VAL A 14 28.84 -48.62 -5.34
CA VAL A 14 28.61 -48.16 -6.72
C VAL A 14 27.11 -48.09 -7.04
N LYS A 15 26.33 -49.10 -6.64
CA LYS A 15 24.86 -49.09 -6.82
C LYS A 15 24.19 -47.95 -6.04
N GLY A 16 24.64 -47.67 -4.81
CA GLY A 16 24.12 -46.55 -4.01
C GLY A 16 24.42 -45.18 -4.65
N ILE A 17 25.63 -45.01 -5.20
CA ILE A 17 26.02 -43.77 -5.90
C ILE A 17 25.22 -43.58 -7.19
N GLU A 18 24.92 -44.66 -7.94
CA GLU A 18 24.07 -44.57 -9.12
C GLU A 18 22.62 -44.22 -8.77
N GLN A 19 22.09 -44.74 -7.66
CA GLN A 19 20.75 -44.41 -7.19
C GLN A 19 20.63 -42.92 -6.81
N ILE A 20 21.60 -42.37 -6.07
CA ILE A 20 21.65 -40.93 -5.73
C ILE A 20 21.80 -40.08 -7.00
N ARG A 21 22.56 -40.56 -8.01
CA ARG A 21 22.70 -39.88 -9.30
C ARG A 21 21.41 -39.91 -10.13
N GLN A 22 20.62 -40.97 -10.04
CA GLN A 22 19.30 -41.05 -10.68
C GLN A 22 18.29 -40.15 -9.98
N GLU A 23 18.29 -40.08 -8.65
CA GLU A 23 17.46 -39.13 -7.89
C GLU A 23 17.83 -37.66 -8.18
N SER A 24 19.12 -37.36 -8.29
CA SER A 24 19.60 -36.02 -8.68
C SER A 24 19.21 -35.64 -10.11
N LYS A 25 19.18 -36.60 -11.05
CA LYS A 25 18.70 -36.37 -12.43
C LYS A 25 17.17 -36.27 -12.52
N ALA A 26 16.44 -36.99 -11.66
CA ALA A 26 14.99 -36.87 -11.55
C ALA A 26 14.55 -35.53 -10.92
N GLY A 27 15.44 -34.85 -10.20
CA GLY A 27 15.21 -33.51 -9.63
C GLY A 27 15.38 -32.32 -10.58
N VAL A 28 15.79 -32.51 -11.85
CA VAL A 28 16.17 -31.40 -12.76
C VAL A 28 15.39 -31.39 -14.09
N GLY A 29 14.21 -32.02 -14.18
CA GLY A 29 13.42 -32.00 -15.42
C GLY A 29 11.90 -32.10 -15.24
N ASN A 30 11.22 -30.95 -15.32
CA ASN A 30 9.83 -30.77 -15.76
C ASN A 30 8.77 -31.80 -15.31
N GLY A 31 8.64 -32.00 -13.99
CA GLY A 31 7.33 -32.33 -13.41
C GLY A 31 6.48 -31.05 -13.28
N PRO A 32 5.14 -31.12 -13.36
CA PRO A 32 4.30 -29.96 -13.07
C PRO A 32 4.73 -29.43 -11.71
N ARG A 33 4.88 -28.11 -11.58
CA ARG A 33 5.14 -27.46 -10.29
C ARG A 33 4.03 -27.89 -9.34
N MET A 34 4.31 -28.94 -8.57
CA MET A 34 3.61 -29.24 -7.35
C MET A 34 4.05 -28.09 -6.45
N SER A 35 3.33 -26.97 -6.59
CA SER A 35 3.31 -25.94 -5.57
C SER A 35 3.00 -26.70 -4.30
N SER A 36 4.02 -26.92 -3.49
CA SER A 36 3.83 -27.15 -2.07
C SER A 36 3.10 -25.89 -1.60
N THR A 37 1.77 -25.96 -1.69
CA THR A 37 0.83 -24.97 -1.22
C THR A 37 0.99 -25.04 0.29
N LEU A 38 1.98 -24.30 0.78
CA LEU A 38 2.14 -24.06 2.20
C LEU A 38 0.76 -23.61 2.70
N PRO A 39 0.23 -24.23 3.78
CA PRO A 39 -1.03 -23.79 4.36
C PRO A 39 -0.92 -22.28 4.60
N PHE A 40 -2.02 -21.56 4.33
CA PHE A 40 -2.09 -20.11 4.51
C PHE A 40 -1.50 -19.72 5.87
N ASP A 41 -0.26 -19.23 5.86
CA ASP A 41 0.44 -18.81 7.07
C ASP A 41 0.16 -17.33 7.29
N GLU A 42 -0.82 -17.09 8.16
CA GLU A 42 -1.20 -15.77 8.65
C GLU A 42 0.01 -14.99 9.19
N ASN A 43 1.05 -15.68 9.64
CA ASN A 43 2.23 -15.08 10.27
C ASN A 43 3.43 -14.93 9.32
N SER A 44 3.27 -15.25 8.03
CA SER A 44 4.34 -15.15 7.04
C SER A 44 4.84 -13.70 6.88
N LEU A 45 6.15 -13.57 6.64
CA LEU A 45 6.84 -12.27 6.54
C LEU A 45 6.26 -11.32 5.48
N LYS A 46 5.50 -11.86 4.52
CA LYS A 46 4.78 -11.13 3.46
C LYS A 46 3.73 -10.15 4.04
N TYR A 47 3.15 -10.43 5.21
CA TYR A 47 2.05 -9.66 5.80
C TYR A 47 2.44 -8.77 6.96
N LYS A 48 3.74 -8.50 7.16
CA LYS A 48 4.21 -7.61 8.22
C LYS A 48 4.72 -6.30 7.61
N CYS A 49 4.05 -5.19 7.89
CA CYS A 49 4.51 -3.85 7.49
C CYS A 49 5.18 -3.14 8.69
N CYS A 50 6.07 -2.17 8.43
CA CYS A 50 6.97 -1.57 9.43
C CYS A 50 7.83 -2.59 10.20
N PHE A 51 9.04 -2.84 9.69
CA PHE A 51 10.09 -3.61 10.40
C PHE A 51 9.70 -5.03 10.86
N LYS A 52 8.84 -5.74 10.11
CA LYS A 52 8.40 -7.12 10.45
C LYS A 52 7.70 -7.25 11.82
N LYS A 53 7.25 -6.16 12.44
CA LYS A 53 6.62 -6.17 13.77
C LYS A 53 5.10 -5.96 13.74
N MET A 54 4.57 -5.27 12.73
CA MET A 54 3.14 -4.95 12.69
C MET A 54 2.42 -5.81 11.66
N HIS A 55 1.51 -6.67 12.13
CA HIS A 55 0.63 -7.46 11.27
C HIS A 55 -0.22 -6.53 10.38
N ILE A 56 -0.43 -6.91 9.12
CA ILE A 56 -1.15 -6.09 8.13
C ILE A 56 -2.54 -5.67 8.61
N ARG A 57 -3.20 -6.50 9.44
CA ARG A 57 -4.48 -6.18 10.09
C ARG A 57 -4.38 -4.94 11.01
N THR A 58 -3.31 -4.86 11.81
CA THR A 58 -3.10 -3.72 12.73
C THR A 58 -2.76 -2.45 11.96
N ALA A 59 -1.96 -2.57 10.90
CA ALA A 59 -1.63 -1.46 10.02
C ALA A 59 -2.88 -0.90 9.32
N ALA A 60 -3.73 -1.77 8.78
CA ALA A 60 -4.99 -1.36 8.13
C ALA A 60 -5.96 -0.68 9.12
N ARG A 61 -6.06 -1.18 10.35
CA ARG A 61 -6.86 -0.52 11.41
C ARG A 61 -6.32 0.87 11.74
N LEU A 62 -5.00 1.00 11.90
CA LEU A 62 -4.37 2.28 12.17
C LEU A 62 -4.66 3.30 11.07
N VAL A 63 -4.43 2.92 9.80
CA VAL A 63 -4.70 3.78 8.64
C VAL A 63 -6.17 4.19 8.59
N SER A 64 -7.08 3.24 8.79
CA SER A 64 -8.52 3.52 8.77
C SER A 64 -8.95 4.50 9.86
N ILE A 65 -8.40 4.39 11.08
CA ILE A 65 -8.67 5.32 12.18
C ILE A 65 -8.06 6.70 11.89
N SER A 66 -6.82 6.74 11.38
CA SER A 66 -6.15 7.99 11.03
C SER A 66 -6.90 8.78 9.95
N LEU A 67 -7.49 8.10 8.95
CA LEU A 67 -8.30 8.74 7.92
C LEU A 67 -9.55 9.42 8.49
N VAL A 68 -10.27 8.75 9.39
CA VAL A 68 -11.45 9.33 10.07
C VAL A 68 -11.04 10.53 10.93
N PHE A 69 -9.94 10.41 11.67
CA PHE A 69 -9.43 11.51 12.48
C PHE A 69 -9.08 12.73 11.63
N GLY A 70 -8.50 12.51 10.43
CA GLY A 70 -8.26 13.58 9.46
C GLY A 70 -9.54 14.30 9.01
N VAL A 71 -10.64 13.58 8.78
CA VAL A 71 -11.94 14.19 8.45
C VAL A 71 -12.46 15.05 9.60
N VAL A 72 -12.34 14.57 10.83
CA VAL A 72 -12.77 15.31 12.03
C VAL A 72 -11.98 16.61 12.18
N ILE A 73 -10.65 16.55 12.04
CA ILE A 73 -9.79 17.75 12.06
C ILE A 73 -10.22 18.74 10.96
N ASN A 74 -10.45 18.24 9.74
CA ASN A 74 -10.86 19.08 8.61
C ASN A 74 -12.21 19.77 8.87
N LEU A 75 -13.16 19.08 9.50
CA LEU A 75 -14.45 19.66 9.90
C LEU A 75 -14.25 20.77 10.94
N PHE A 76 -13.46 20.53 12.00
CA PHE A 76 -13.16 21.55 12.99
C PHE A 76 -12.46 22.78 12.38
N TYR A 77 -11.51 22.55 11.47
CA TYR A 77 -10.83 23.63 10.76
C TYR A 77 -11.80 24.47 9.92
N SER A 78 -12.74 23.81 9.24
CA SER A 78 -13.71 24.46 8.36
C SER A 78 -14.66 25.41 9.09
N LEU A 79 -15.04 25.09 10.35
CA LEU A 79 -15.91 25.92 11.16
C LEU A 79 -15.34 27.32 11.45
N GLY A 80 -14.02 27.50 11.39
CA GLY A 80 -13.36 28.80 11.56
C GLY A 80 -13.21 29.62 10.28
N ARG A 81 -13.74 29.16 9.14
CA ARG A 81 -13.57 29.78 7.81
C ARG A 81 -14.90 30.30 7.25
N THR A 82 -14.89 30.72 5.99
CA THR A 82 -16.06 31.29 5.30
C THR A 82 -17.18 30.26 5.11
N THR A 83 -18.43 30.71 5.00
CA THR A 83 -19.61 29.85 4.80
C THR A 83 -19.48 28.91 3.59
N THR A 84 -18.82 29.38 2.53
CA THR A 84 -18.52 28.58 1.34
C THR A 84 -17.60 27.40 1.66
N VAL A 85 -16.54 27.63 2.44
CA VAL A 85 -15.60 26.57 2.86
C VAL A 85 -16.32 25.55 3.75
N ILE A 86 -17.21 26.01 4.64
CA ILE A 86 -18.06 25.14 5.45
C ILE A 86 -18.88 24.21 4.56
N MET A 87 -19.64 24.75 3.60
CA MET A 87 -20.47 23.91 2.71
C MET A 87 -19.65 22.85 1.97
N TYR A 88 -18.51 23.22 1.37
CA TYR A 88 -17.64 22.27 0.68
C TYR A 88 -17.09 21.20 1.62
N SER A 89 -16.58 21.57 2.80
CA SER A 89 -16.03 20.62 3.77
C SER A 89 -17.08 19.62 4.28
N TRP A 90 -18.33 20.06 4.46
CA TRP A 90 -19.41 19.19 4.90
C TRP A 90 -19.84 18.19 3.82
N VAL A 91 -19.90 18.61 2.56
CA VAL A 91 -20.17 17.72 1.41
C VAL A 91 -19.04 16.70 1.23
N LEU A 92 -17.79 17.14 1.33
CA LEU A 92 -16.64 16.24 1.29
C LEU A 92 -16.63 15.27 2.48
N ALA A 93 -17.02 15.72 3.66
CA ALA A 93 -17.09 14.87 4.85
C ALA A 93 -18.18 13.81 4.73
N SER A 94 -19.36 14.12 4.19
CA SER A 94 -20.43 13.13 4.00
C SER A 94 -20.00 12.04 3.01
N PHE A 95 -19.33 12.43 1.92
CA PHE A 95 -18.73 11.49 0.97
C PHE A 95 -17.62 10.64 1.63
N ALA A 96 -16.74 11.27 2.39
CA ALA A 96 -15.65 10.59 3.10
C ALA A 96 -16.16 9.60 4.15
N VAL A 97 -17.26 9.89 4.84
CA VAL A 97 -17.90 8.95 5.78
C VAL A 97 -18.36 7.68 5.05
N GLY A 98 -18.88 7.78 3.83
CA GLY A 98 -19.25 6.62 3.03
C GLY A 98 -18.04 5.75 2.67
N VAL A 99 -16.99 6.38 2.13
CA VAL A 99 -15.79 5.69 1.63
C VAL A 99 -14.92 5.14 2.78
N TYR A 100 -14.66 5.96 3.80
CA TYR A 100 -13.87 5.53 4.97
C TYR A 100 -14.69 4.64 5.90
N GLY A 101 -16.00 4.85 6.01
CA GLY A 101 -16.90 3.96 6.75
C GLY A 101 -16.95 2.57 6.13
N SER A 102 -17.01 2.46 4.80
CA SER A 102 -16.92 1.16 4.13
C SER A 102 -15.56 0.50 4.38
N LEU A 103 -14.47 1.26 4.39
CA LEU A 103 -13.14 0.75 4.73
C LEU A 103 -13.06 0.23 6.17
N ILE A 104 -13.55 1.00 7.16
CA ILE A 104 -13.61 0.56 8.56
C ILE A 104 -14.37 -0.76 8.64
N TYR A 105 -15.57 -0.80 8.04
CA TYR A 105 -16.39 -1.99 8.03
C TYR A 105 -15.65 -3.18 7.40
N ALA A 106 -14.97 -2.98 6.27
CA ALA A 106 -14.16 -3.97 5.59
C ALA A 106 -13.03 -4.52 6.48
N VAL A 107 -12.35 -3.65 7.22
CA VAL A 107 -11.22 -4.01 8.10
C VAL A 107 -11.69 -4.77 9.34
N PHE A 108 -12.83 -4.39 9.93
CA PHE A 108 -13.35 -5.04 11.15
C PHE A 108 -14.11 -6.34 10.86
N LYS A 109 -14.84 -6.40 9.74
CA LYS A 109 -15.58 -7.61 9.32
C LYS A 109 -14.79 -8.49 8.37
N GLU A 110 -13.58 -8.06 7.99
CA GLU A 110 -12.66 -8.77 7.10
C GLU A 110 -13.33 -9.20 5.78
N LYS A 111 -14.16 -8.31 5.22
CA LYS A 111 -14.90 -8.53 3.97
C LYS A 111 -14.24 -7.76 2.83
N ARG A 112 -13.68 -8.48 1.86
CA ARG A 112 -12.93 -7.94 0.72
C ARG A 112 -13.72 -6.92 -0.10
N ILE A 113 -15.00 -7.18 -0.33
CA ILE A 113 -15.84 -6.37 -1.24
C ILE A 113 -15.98 -4.91 -0.81
N PHE A 114 -15.90 -4.63 0.50
CA PHE A 114 -16.03 -3.28 1.04
C PHE A 114 -14.71 -2.47 0.99
N THR A 115 -13.57 -3.11 0.71
CA THR A 115 -12.26 -2.47 0.52
C THR A 115 -12.10 -1.86 -0.87
N MET A 116 -12.76 -2.44 -1.89
CA MET A 116 -12.72 -1.99 -3.29
C MET A 116 -13.06 -0.52 -3.52
N PRO A 117 -14.20 0.02 -3.02
CA PRO A 117 -14.54 1.42 -3.27
C PRO A 117 -13.46 2.37 -2.77
N PHE A 118 -12.90 2.11 -1.58
CA PHE A 118 -11.79 2.89 -1.06
C PHE A 118 -10.57 2.84 -1.98
N LEU A 119 -10.14 1.66 -2.44
CA LEU A 119 -8.97 1.54 -3.33
C LEU A 119 -9.16 2.30 -4.64
N VAL A 120 -10.34 2.22 -5.25
CA VAL A 120 -10.64 2.93 -6.50
C VAL A 120 -10.60 4.45 -6.28
N PHE A 121 -11.31 4.96 -5.27
CA PHE A 121 -11.33 6.39 -4.99
C PHE A 121 -9.95 6.93 -4.56
N GLN A 122 -9.21 6.15 -3.78
CA GLN A 122 -7.86 6.51 -3.35
C GLN A 122 -6.89 6.56 -4.53
N ALA A 123 -6.95 5.61 -5.47
CA ALA A 123 -6.13 5.63 -6.68
C ALA A 123 -6.41 6.86 -7.54
N VAL A 124 -7.70 7.16 -7.78
CA VAL A 124 -8.13 8.36 -8.50
C VAL A 124 -7.64 9.63 -7.79
N PHE A 125 -7.74 9.68 -6.45
CA PHE A 125 -7.30 10.82 -5.66
C PHE A 125 -5.78 11.03 -5.74
N VAL A 126 -4.97 9.98 -5.67
CA VAL A 126 -3.51 10.06 -5.83
C VAL A 126 -3.13 10.59 -7.22
N ILE A 127 -3.79 10.09 -8.27
CA ILE A 127 -3.56 10.57 -9.64
C ILE A 127 -3.92 12.05 -9.79
N LEU A 128 -5.11 12.46 -9.31
CA LEU A 128 -5.55 13.84 -9.37
C LEU A 128 -4.62 14.78 -8.60
N THR A 129 -4.18 14.36 -7.41
CA THR A 129 -3.20 15.07 -6.58
C THR A 129 -1.87 15.25 -7.32
N GLY A 130 -1.39 14.20 -8.01
CA GLY A 130 -0.20 14.26 -8.85
C GLY A 130 -0.33 15.23 -10.03
N VAL A 131 -1.49 15.26 -10.69
CA VAL A 131 -1.78 16.22 -11.78
C VAL A 131 -1.80 17.65 -11.26
N ILE A 132 -2.48 17.91 -10.12
CA ILE A 132 -2.50 19.25 -9.50
C ILE A 132 -1.08 19.69 -9.12
N PHE A 133 -0.28 18.79 -8.54
CA PHE A 133 1.11 19.08 -8.22
C PHE A 133 1.94 19.40 -9.48
N PHE A 134 1.73 18.66 -10.58
CA PHE A 134 2.39 18.95 -11.84
C PHE A 134 2.00 20.31 -12.42
N VAL A 135 0.71 20.65 -12.39
CA VAL A 135 0.22 21.98 -12.81
C VAL A 135 0.82 23.07 -11.93
N PHE A 136 0.89 22.86 -10.61
CA PHE A 136 1.55 23.79 -9.69
C PHE A 136 3.03 23.99 -10.04
N MET A 137 3.76 22.93 -10.39
CA MET A 137 5.16 23.01 -10.83
C MET A 137 5.28 23.79 -12.15
N LEU A 138 4.39 23.58 -13.12
CA LEU A 138 4.38 24.36 -14.36
C LEU A 138 4.10 25.84 -14.10
N CYS A 139 3.10 26.15 -13.25
CA CYS A 139 2.83 27.52 -12.81
C CYS A 139 4.05 28.14 -12.15
N ALA A 140 4.76 27.37 -11.31
CA ALA A 140 5.95 27.84 -10.63
C ALA A 140 7.11 28.12 -11.59
N MET A 141 7.18 27.38 -12.70
CA MET A 141 8.24 27.51 -13.69
C MET A 141 7.98 28.64 -14.70
N PHE A 142 6.73 28.83 -15.12
CA PHE A 142 6.37 29.77 -16.18
C PHE A 142 5.80 31.11 -15.68
N SER A 143 5.28 31.20 -14.45
CA SER A 143 4.65 32.41 -13.93
C SER A 143 5.15 32.76 -12.52
N PRO A 144 6.28 33.50 -12.41
CA PRO A 144 6.76 33.98 -11.12
C PRO A 144 5.79 34.97 -10.46
N THR A 145 4.96 35.67 -11.24
CA THR A 145 3.91 36.57 -10.74
C THR A 145 2.77 35.82 -10.07
N ALA A 146 2.32 34.69 -10.62
CA ALA A 146 1.31 33.85 -9.99
C ALA A 146 1.80 33.29 -8.63
N LEU A 147 3.07 32.91 -8.54
CA LEU A 147 3.69 32.46 -7.27
C LEU A 147 3.75 33.57 -6.23
N GLN A 148 4.01 34.82 -6.64
CA GLN A 148 4.03 35.97 -5.72
C GLN A 148 2.64 36.21 -5.13
N THR A 149 1.59 36.22 -5.96
CA THR A 149 0.20 36.35 -5.48
C THR A 149 -0.18 35.20 -4.55
N LEU A 150 0.19 33.96 -4.88
CA LEU A 150 -0.01 32.81 -4.01
C LEU A 150 0.72 32.93 -2.66
N ALA A 151 1.97 33.41 -2.67
CA ALA A 151 2.76 33.61 -1.45
C ALA A 151 2.22 34.74 -0.57
N GLU A 152 1.64 35.78 -1.17
CA GLU A 152 0.99 36.87 -0.46
C GLU A 152 -0.36 36.41 0.15
N ASP A 153 -1.22 35.78 -0.67
CA ASP A 153 -2.57 35.34 -0.26
C ASP A 153 -2.56 34.19 0.75
N PHE A 154 -1.66 33.21 0.59
CA PHE A 154 -1.61 32.02 1.45
C PHE A 154 -0.47 32.05 2.46
N GLY A 155 0.65 32.68 2.12
CA GLY A 155 1.84 32.73 2.96
C GLY A 155 1.98 34.01 3.79
N GLY A 156 1.20 35.06 3.49
CA GLY A 156 1.36 36.38 4.12
C GLY A 156 2.74 37.00 3.88
N VAL A 157 3.42 36.61 2.80
CA VAL A 157 4.77 37.10 2.47
C VAL A 157 4.63 38.51 1.88
N ASN A 158 5.00 39.54 2.64
CA ASN A 158 5.04 40.91 2.15
C ASN A 158 6.13 41.06 1.08
N THR A 159 5.71 41.16 -0.17
CA THR A 159 6.57 41.36 -1.35
C THR A 159 6.95 42.83 -1.58
N ASN A 160 6.47 43.76 -0.73
CA ASN A 160 6.62 45.21 -0.89
C ASN A 160 7.84 45.81 -0.16
N ASP A 161 8.64 44.99 0.53
CA ASP A 161 9.87 45.45 1.17
C ASP A 161 10.96 45.73 0.11
N LYS A 162 11.27 47.01 -0.08
CA LYS A 162 12.20 47.52 -1.11
C LYS A 162 13.69 47.23 -0.82
N ASP A 163 14.03 46.65 0.33
CA ASP A 163 15.43 46.62 0.81
C ASP A 163 16.13 45.25 0.75
N HIS A 164 15.42 44.12 0.62
CA HIS A 164 16.10 42.81 0.53
C HIS A 164 15.34 41.82 -0.37
N SER A 165 15.93 41.53 -1.54
CA SER A 165 15.57 40.46 -2.50
C SER A 165 14.15 39.88 -2.33
N PRO A 166 13.10 40.49 -2.92
CA PRO A 166 11.71 39.99 -2.83
C PRO A 166 11.56 38.52 -3.27
N ASN A 167 12.53 38.01 -4.04
CA ASN A 167 12.61 36.63 -4.48
C ASN A 167 12.93 35.62 -3.36
N ALA A 168 13.57 36.01 -2.26
CA ALA A 168 14.00 35.07 -1.23
C ALA A 168 12.82 34.52 -0.41
N GLY A 169 11.90 35.38 0.02
CA GLY A 169 10.70 34.98 0.76
C GLY A 169 9.78 34.08 -0.06
N VAL A 170 9.53 34.47 -1.32
CA VAL A 170 8.73 33.67 -2.27
C VAL A 170 9.40 32.33 -2.55
N ARG A 171 10.71 32.30 -2.77
CA ARG A 171 11.45 31.05 -3.01
C ARG A 171 11.38 30.11 -1.80
N SER A 172 11.49 30.63 -0.59
CA SER A 172 11.33 29.85 0.65
C SER A 172 9.92 29.24 0.76
N PHE A 173 8.87 30.04 0.52
CA PHE A 173 7.48 29.59 0.51
C PHE A 173 7.23 28.46 -0.49
N VAL A 174 7.74 28.60 -1.73
CA VAL A 174 7.59 27.58 -2.78
C VAL A 174 8.27 26.27 -2.40
N VAL A 175 9.48 26.32 -1.83
CA VAL A 175 10.19 25.12 -1.37
C VAL A 175 9.43 24.42 -0.25
N VAL A 176 8.91 25.16 0.73
CA VAL A 176 8.12 24.58 1.83
C VAL A 176 6.84 23.93 1.32
N ILE A 177 6.10 24.59 0.42
CA ILE A 177 4.91 24.01 -0.21
C ILE A 177 5.26 22.77 -1.02
N MET A 178 6.33 22.81 -1.82
CA MET A 178 6.76 21.66 -2.61
C MET A 178 7.11 20.46 -1.72
N LEU A 179 7.85 20.67 -0.63
CA LEU A 179 8.16 19.62 0.34
C LEU A 179 6.90 19.07 1.00
N PHE A 180 5.95 19.93 1.38
CA PHE A 180 4.67 19.52 1.93
C PHE A 180 3.89 18.62 0.94
N TRP A 181 3.81 19.01 -0.33
CA TRP A 181 3.15 18.21 -1.37
C TRP A 181 3.82 16.85 -1.60
N VAL A 182 5.15 16.81 -1.65
CA VAL A 182 5.89 15.55 -1.82
C VAL A 182 5.63 14.61 -0.64
N ILE A 183 5.71 15.13 0.59
CA ILE A 183 5.41 14.33 1.80
C ILE A 183 3.96 13.85 1.78
N PHE A 184 3.02 14.71 1.39
CA PHE A 184 1.60 14.37 1.29
C PHE A 184 1.37 13.25 0.27
N ILE A 185 1.92 13.34 -0.94
CA ILE A 185 1.80 12.30 -1.97
C ILE A 185 2.43 10.99 -1.49
N CYS A 186 3.62 11.02 -0.88
CA CYS A 186 4.27 9.84 -0.31
C CYS A 186 3.39 9.17 0.76
N LEU A 187 2.75 9.96 1.63
CA LEU A 187 1.82 9.45 2.65
C LEU A 187 0.59 8.80 2.01
N GLN A 188 0.01 9.41 0.97
CA GLN A 188 -1.15 8.85 0.27
C GLN A 188 -0.82 7.54 -0.46
N CYS A 189 0.35 7.46 -1.11
CA CYS A 189 0.85 6.23 -1.71
C CYS A 189 1.10 5.15 -0.65
N TRP A 190 1.63 5.53 0.51
CA TRP A 190 1.84 4.61 1.62
C TRP A 190 0.51 4.05 2.16
N PHE A 191 -0.50 4.89 2.36
CA PHE A 191 -1.83 4.43 2.74
C PHE A 191 -2.44 3.49 1.71
N PHE A 192 -2.33 3.83 0.43
CA PHE A 192 -2.79 2.97 -0.66
C PHE A 192 -2.13 1.59 -0.62
N GLU A 193 -0.80 1.54 -0.49
CA GLU A 193 -0.03 0.30 -0.41
C GLU A 193 -0.44 -0.56 0.79
N ILE A 194 -0.65 0.03 1.97
CA ILE A 194 -1.10 -0.69 3.17
C ILE A 194 -2.46 -1.36 2.92
N ILE A 195 -3.43 -0.60 2.38
CA ILE A 195 -4.78 -1.13 2.16
C ILE A 195 -4.80 -2.12 0.99
N TYR A 196 -3.98 -1.93 -0.04
CA TYR A 196 -3.83 -2.87 -1.14
C TYR A 196 -3.25 -4.21 -0.67
N ARG A 197 -2.22 -4.19 0.17
CA ARG A 197 -1.70 -5.42 0.80
C ARG A 197 -2.71 -6.09 1.70
N PHE A 198 -3.53 -5.30 2.43
CA PHE A 198 -4.64 -5.84 3.22
C PHE A 198 -5.70 -6.51 2.33
N TYR A 199 -6.01 -5.92 1.18
CA TYR A 199 -6.91 -6.50 0.20
C TYR A 199 -6.39 -7.83 -0.36
N GLN A 200 -5.11 -7.88 -0.76
CA GLN A 200 -4.45 -9.12 -1.22
C GLN A 200 -4.44 -10.19 -0.12
N TYR A 201 -4.20 -9.80 1.12
CA TYR A 201 -4.28 -10.71 2.27
C TYR A 201 -5.67 -11.34 2.43
N LEU A 202 -6.74 -10.57 2.24
CA LEU A 202 -8.11 -11.11 2.28
C LEU A 202 -8.39 -12.06 1.11
N GLU A 203 -7.89 -11.76 -0.08
CA GLU A 203 -8.00 -12.62 -1.27
C GLU A 203 -7.25 -13.96 -1.11
N ASP A 204 -6.01 -13.91 -0.62
CA ASP A 204 -5.21 -15.11 -0.33
C ASP A 204 -5.90 -15.98 0.74
N ARG A 205 -6.59 -15.35 1.71
CA ARG A 205 -7.37 -16.07 2.72
C ARG A 205 -8.61 -16.74 2.12
N GLU A 206 -9.43 -16.00 1.37
CA GLU A 206 -10.66 -16.51 0.76
C GLU A 206 -10.38 -17.65 -0.23
N SER A 207 -9.31 -17.55 -1.02
CA SER A 207 -8.90 -18.63 -1.94
C SER A 207 -8.49 -19.89 -1.18
N SER A 208 -7.72 -19.77 -0.09
CA SER A 208 -7.32 -20.92 0.73
C SER A 208 -8.49 -21.68 1.36
N PHE A 209 -9.58 -21.00 1.73
CA PHE A 209 -10.78 -21.65 2.26
C PHE A 209 -11.57 -22.42 1.20
N ASN A 210 -11.65 -21.90 -0.03
CA ASN A 210 -12.35 -22.58 -1.13
C ASN A 210 -11.68 -23.91 -1.51
N PHE A 211 -10.34 -23.97 -1.54
CA PHE A 211 -9.61 -25.21 -1.84
C PHE A 211 -9.80 -26.32 -0.79
N HIS A 212 -10.16 -25.99 0.45
CA HIS A 212 -10.46 -27.00 1.47
C HIS A 212 -11.86 -27.61 1.36
N MET A 213 -12.80 -26.97 0.63
CA MET A 213 -14.15 -27.49 0.43
C MET A 213 -14.29 -28.39 -0.80
N GLU A 214 -13.36 -28.30 -1.76
CA GLU A 214 -13.40 -29.12 -2.99
C GLU A 214 -13.05 -30.62 -2.85
N PRO A 215 -12.20 -31.09 -1.91
CA PRO A 215 -11.85 -32.52 -1.86
C PRO A 215 -12.94 -33.43 -1.27
N GLU A 216 -13.89 -32.93 -0.47
CA GLU A 216 -14.93 -33.76 0.14
C GLU A 216 -16.07 -34.15 -0.81
N PHE A 217 -16.29 -33.41 -1.91
CA PHE A 217 -17.42 -33.64 -2.82
C PHE A 217 -17.12 -34.60 -3.99
N ARG A 218 -15.91 -35.16 -4.09
CA ARG A 218 -15.52 -36.05 -5.20
C ARG A 218 -15.45 -37.54 -4.86
N VAL A 219 -15.78 -37.96 -3.63
CA VAL A 219 -15.61 -39.37 -3.19
C VAL A 219 -16.94 -40.13 -3.03
N THR A 220 -18.09 -39.55 -3.40
CA THR A 220 -19.41 -40.20 -3.24
C THR A 220 -20.28 -40.21 -4.51
N GLY A 221 -19.65 -40.25 -5.69
CA GLY A 221 -20.32 -40.43 -6.98
C GLY A 221 -19.97 -41.76 -7.64
#